data_AF-A0A183EM18-F1
#
_entry.id   AF-A0A183EM18-F1
#
_cell.length_a   1.000
_cell.length_b   1.000
_cell.length_c   1.000
_cell.angle_alpha   90.00
_cell.angle_beta   90.00
_cell.angle_gamma   90.00
#
_symmetry.space_group_name_H-M   'P 1'
#
loop_
_entity.id
_entity.type
_entity.pdbx_description
1 polymer ?
#
loop_
_entity_poly.entity_id
_entity_poly.type
_entity_poly.pdbx_seq_one_letter_code
_entity_poly.pdbx_strand_id
1 'polypeptide(L)'
;MIRGIVGNDKPVVASFSKPVRIQANNYYLASINLLGAQTRTFGGKDGVKTATVALRYNERVRFHFKSYKDYFGCENPSFYEGQIPEIHFFLCPE
;
A
#
# COMPACT_ATOMS: atom_id res chain seq x y z
N MET A 1 5.99 -16.51 -7.12
CA MET A 1 5.86 -16.64 -5.65
C MET A 1 7.02 -15.88 -5.03
N ILE A 2 6.73 -14.88 -4.19
CA ILE A 2 7.77 -14.08 -3.50
C ILE A 2 7.88 -14.61 -2.07
N ARG A 3 9.11 -14.67 -1.54
CA ARG A 3 9.39 -15.21 -0.20
C ARG A 3 9.98 -14.14 0.69
N GLY A 4 9.45 -14.02 1.91
CA GLY A 4 10.04 -13.20 2.97
C GLY A 4 10.99 -14.01 3.85
N ILE A 5 11.72 -13.30 4.71
CA ILE A 5 12.61 -13.87 5.72
C ILE A 5 12.02 -13.57 7.10
N VAL A 6 11.85 -14.59 7.94
CA VAL A 6 11.35 -14.43 9.31
C VAL A 6 12.33 -13.58 10.12
N GLY A 7 11.81 -12.59 10.86
CA GLY A 7 12.60 -11.68 11.69
C GLY A 7 13.26 -10.51 10.94
N ASN A 8 13.09 -10.43 9.62
CA ASN A 8 13.47 -9.24 8.85
C ASN A 8 12.35 -8.19 8.92
N ASP A 9 12.68 -7.00 9.39
CA ASP A 9 11.77 -5.86 9.53
C ASP A 9 11.58 -5.08 8.22
N LYS A 10 12.39 -5.36 7.20
CA LYS A 10 12.24 -4.74 5.88
C LYS A 10 11.06 -5.33 5.11
N PRO A 11 10.23 -4.49 4.46
CA PRO A 11 9.11 -4.97 3.68
C PRO A 11 9.59 -5.80 2.48
N VAL A 12 8.87 -6.87 2.19
CA VAL A 12 9.09 -7.68 1.01
C VAL A 12 8.45 -6.98 -0.18
N VAL A 13 9.24 -6.67 -1.20
CA VAL A 13 8.74 -6.00 -2.40
C VAL A 13 8.10 -7.01 -3.34
N ALA A 14 6.84 -6.77 -3.67
CA ALA A 14 6.11 -7.48 -4.71
C ALA A 14 5.84 -6.56 -5.90
N SER A 15 6.15 -7.04 -7.10
CA SER A 15 6.01 -6.27 -8.33
C SER A 15 5.15 -7.04 -9.33
N PHE A 16 4.34 -6.31 -10.09
CA PHE A 16 3.65 -6.83 -11.25
C PHE A 16 4.69 -7.19 -12.34
N SER A 17 4.39 -8.20 -13.18
CA SER A 17 5.26 -8.60 -14.29
C SER A 17 5.46 -7.50 -15.33
N LYS A 18 4.52 -6.54 -15.40
CA LYS A 18 4.61 -5.29 -16.14
C LYS A 18 4.03 -4.16 -15.29
N PRO A 19 4.51 -2.92 -15.44
CA PRO A 19 3.91 -1.78 -14.78
C PRO A 19 2.41 -1.66 -15.10
N VAL A 20 1.62 -1.32 -14.08
CA VAL A 20 0.17 -1.10 -14.23
C VAL A 20 -0.06 0.39 -14.36
N ARG A 21 -0.66 0.82 -15.48
CA ARG A 21 -1.04 2.22 -15.66
C ARG A 21 -2.22 2.56 -14.76
N ILE A 22 -2.03 3.57 -13.92
CA ILE A 22 -3.05 4.09 -13.01
C ILE A 22 -3.48 5.46 -13.53
N GLN A 23 -4.79 5.66 -13.71
CA GLN A 23 -5.34 6.95 -14.07
C GLN A 23 -5.58 7.77 -12.80
N ALA A 24 -5.26 9.06 -12.83
CA ALA A 24 -5.53 9.96 -11.72
C ALA A 24 -7.02 9.99 -11.38
N ASN A 25 -7.34 10.28 -10.11
CA ASN A 25 -8.69 10.47 -9.59
C ASN A 25 -9.63 9.24 -9.69
N ASN A 26 -9.08 8.04 -9.86
CA ASN A 26 -9.81 6.78 -9.79
C ASN A 26 -9.46 5.99 -8.51
N TYR A 27 -10.40 5.17 -8.03
CA TYR A 27 -10.15 4.28 -6.90
C TYR A 27 -9.67 2.91 -7.38
N TYR A 28 -8.63 2.40 -6.73
CA TYR A 28 -8.07 1.08 -7.00
C TYR A 28 -7.95 0.32 -5.68
N LEU A 29 -8.11 -1.01 -5.75
CA LEU A 29 -7.92 -1.90 -4.61
C LEU A 29 -6.53 -2.53 -4.68
N ALA A 30 -5.68 -2.24 -3.70
CA ALA A 30 -4.48 -3.00 -3.44
C ALA A 30 -4.82 -4.16 -2.49
N SER A 31 -4.52 -5.40 -2.89
CA SER A 31 -4.75 -6.58 -2.08
C SER A 31 -3.57 -7.54 -2.17
N ILE A 32 -3.31 -8.22 -1.06
CA ILE A 32 -2.33 -9.31 -0.98
C ILE A 32 -3.01 -10.54 -0.36
N ASN A 33 -2.63 -11.72 -0.83
CA ASN A 33 -3.00 -12.97 -0.20
C ASN A 33 -1.73 -13.60 0.40
N LEU A 34 -1.65 -13.62 1.73
CA LEU A 34 -0.53 -14.21 2.45
C LEU A 34 -0.77 -15.70 2.64
N LEU A 35 0.10 -16.53 2.08
CA LEU A 35 0.05 -17.98 2.21
C LEU A 35 1.08 -18.42 3.26
N GLY A 36 0.62 -18.87 4.42
CA GLY A 36 1.49 -19.38 5.48
C GLY A 36 0.72 -19.76 6.75
N ALA A 37 1.10 -20.85 7.41
CA ALA A 37 0.48 -21.29 8.64
C ALA A 37 0.89 -20.38 9.81
N GLN A 38 -0.09 -19.70 10.43
CA GLN A 38 -0.03 -19.03 11.74
C GLN A 38 1.19 -18.12 12.04
N THR A 39 1.89 -17.61 11.03
CA THR A 39 3.05 -16.74 11.26
C THR A 39 2.58 -15.31 11.49
N ARG A 40 2.92 -14.71 12.63
CA ARG A 40 2.68 -13.28 12.88
C ARG A 40 3.67 -12.47 12.03
N THR A 41 3.17 -11.58 11.19
CA THR A 41 3.97 -10.65 10.40
C THR A 41 4.07 -9.29 11.10
N PHE A 42 5.10 -8.51 10.78
CA PHE A 42 5.14 -7.10 11.17
C PHE A 42 3.99 -6.36 10.48
N GLY A 43 3.29 -5.50 11.23
CA GLY A 43 2.25 -4.62 10.72
C GLY A 43 2.66 -3.16 10.93
N GLY A 44 2.36 -2.31 9.95
CA GLY A 44 2.48 -0.87 10.11
C GLY A 44 1.46 -0.35 11.12
N LYS A 45 1.75 0.82 11.68
CA LYS A 45 0.87 1.60 12.56
C LYS A 45 0.81 3.05 12.09
N ASP A 46 -0.11 3.82 12.68
CA ASP A 46 -0.25 5.26 12.43
C ASP A 46 -0.50 5.61 10.94
N GLY A 47 -1.31 4.78 10.27
CA GLY A 47 -1.68 4.98 8.86
C GLY A 47 -2.25 6.37 8.57
N VAL A 48 -1.98 6.89 7.38
CA VAL A 48 -2.45 8.22 6.96
C VAL A 48 -3.53 8.14 5.89
N LYS A 49 -4.53 9.03 5.96
CA LYS A 49 -5.56 9.17 4.92
C LYS A 49 -5.01 9.67 3.59
N THR A 50 -3.96 10.49 3.67
CA THR A 50 -3.38 11.14 2.52
C THR A 50 -1.87 11.14 2.64
N ALA A 51 -1.18 10.65 1.61
CA ALA A 51 0.27 10.79 1.47
C ALA A 51 0.56 11.68 0.26
N THR A 52 1.38 12.71 0.44
CA THR A 52 1.84 13.59 -0.65
C THR A 52 3.32 13.36 -0.87
N VAL A 53 3.69 12.95 -2.08
CA VAL A 53 5.08 12.75 -2.50
C VAL A 53 5.47 13.92 -3.40
N ALA A 54 6.48 14.67 -2.97
CA ALA A 54 7.08 15.70 -3.79
C ALA A 54 7.94 15.06 -4.89
N LEU A 55 7.82 15.58 -6.10
CA LEU A 55 8.58 15.15 -7.27
C LEU A 55 9.52 16.27 -7.72
N ARG A 56 10.23 16.03 -8.82
CA ARG A 56 11.06 17.07 -9.46
C ARG A 56 10.18 18.20 -9.98
N TYR A 57 10.78 19.36 -10.25
CA TYR A 57 10.11 20.51 -10.87
C TYR A 57 8.87 21.01 -10.10
N ASN A 58 8.86 20.86 -8.78
CA ASN A 58 7.75 21.29 -7.91
C ASN A 58 6.42 20.57 -8.19
N GLU A 59 6.48 19.41 -8.85
CA GLU A 59 5.34 18.52 -9.03
C GLU A 59 5.07 17.72 -7.75
N ARG A 60 3.85 17.22 -7.60
CA ARG A 60 3.48 16.37 -6.46
C ARG A 60 2.43 15.35 -6.85
N VAL A 61 2.57 14.14 -6.31
CA VAL A 61 1.53 13.10 -6.40
C VAL A 61 0.92 12.94 -5.03
N ARG A 62 -0.42 12.90 -4.99
CA ARG A 62 -1.18 12.70 -3.77
C ARG A 62 -1.95 11.38 -3.84
N PHE A 63 -1.67 10.50 -2.90
CA PHE A 63 -2.41 9.26 -2.70
C PHE A 63 -3.45 9.47 -1.61
N HIS A 64 -4.67 9.00 -1.86
CA HIS A 64 -5.74 8.95 -0.86
C HIS A 64 -6.05 7.49 -0.54
N PHE A 65 -5.99 7.13 0.73
CA PHE A 65 -6.23 5.77 1.20
C PHE A 65 -7.61 5.65 1.84
N LYS A 66 -8.28 4.53 1.57
CA LYS A 66 -9.58 4.15 2.13
C LYS A 66 -9.54 2.70 2.55
N SER A 67 -10.18 2.38 3.68
CA SER A 67 -10.41 1.00 4.07
C SER A 67 -11.42 0.36 3.12
N TYR A 68 -11.10 -0.81 2.58
CA TYR A 68 -12.01 -1.55 1.69
C TYR A 68 -13.29 -2.04 2.42
N LYS A 69 -13.23 -2.16 3.75
CA LYS A 69 -14.38 -2.50 4.61
C LYS A 69 -14.63 -1.35 5.59
N ASP A 70 -15.26 -0.29 5.11
CA ASP A 70 -15.89 0.68 6.01
C ASP A 70 -17.11 0.00 6.63
N TYR A 71 -16.99 -0.41 7.90
CA TYR A 71 -18.14 -0.81 8.69
C TYR A 71 -18.90 0.45 9.12
N PHE A 72 -20.20 0.49 8.85
CA PHE A 72 -21.07 1.61 9.24
C PHE A 72 -20.89 1.95 10.73
N GLY A 73 -20.34 3.13 11.01
CA GLY A 73 -20.41 3.76 12.33
C GLY A 73 -19.28 3.49 13.32
N CYS A 74 -18.23 2.74 12.95
CA CYS A 74 -17.04 2.58 13.82
C CYS A 74 -15.76 2.75 13.00
N GLU A 75 -14.81 3.57 13.48
CA GLU A 75 -13.50 3.69 12.85
C GLU A 75 -12.84 2.31 12.81
N ASN A 76 -12.64 1.78 11.60
CA ASN A 76 -12.05 0.46 11.45
C ASN A 76 -10.55 0.56 11.82
N PRO A 77 -10.07 -0.11 12.88
CA PRO A 77 -8.67 -0.04 13.29
C PRO A 77 -7.71 -0.53 12.19
N SER A 78 -8.21 -1.33 11.22
CA SER A 78 -7.44 -1.72 10.04
C SER A 78 -7.08 -0.57 9.10
N PHE A 79 -7.65 0.62 9.32
CA PHE A 79 -7.27 1.82 8.57
C PHE A 79 -5.87 2.31 8.97
N TYR A 80 -5.60 2.28 10.28
CA TYR A 80 -4.37 2.85 10.86
C TYR A 80 -3.30 1.79 11.09
N GLU A 81 -3.66 0.51 11.10
CA GLU A 81 -2.71 -0.59 11.28
C GLU A 81 -2.92 -1.69 10.24
N GLY A 82 -1.84 -2.31 9.76
CA GLY A 82 -1.97 -3.45 8.84
C GLY A 82 -0.79 -3.70 7.90
N GLN A 83 -1.12 -4.20 6.71
CA GLN A 83 -0.19 -4.64 5.67
C GLN A 83 -0.22 -3.69 4.46
N ILE A 84 0.73 -3.89 3.53
CA ILE A 84 0.95 -3.04 2.34
C ILE A 84 1.43 -1.63 2.74
N PRO A 85 2.61 -1.52 3.37
CA PRO A 85 3.13 -0.23 3.85
C PRO A 85 3.61 0.69 2.72
N GLU A 86 3.92 0.15 1.53
CA GLU A 86 4.57 0.88 0.45
C GLU A 86 3.88 0.64 -0.90
N ILE A 87 3.81 1.70 -1.71
CA ILE A 87 3.45 1.64 -3.14
C ILE A 87 4.63 2.18 -3.93
N HIS A 88 5.16 1.36 -4.82
CA HIS A 88 6.26 1.74 -5.70
C HIS A 88 5.68 2.21 -7.03
N PHE A 89 6.00 3.44 -7.44
CA PHE A 89 5.47 4.05 -8.65
C PHE A 89 6.54 4.84 -9.40
N PHE A 90 6.28 5.08 -10.68
CA PHE A 90 7.02 6.02 -11.51
C PHE A 90 6.05 6.77 -12.41
N LEU A 91 6.46 7.94 -12.90
CA LEU A 91 5.68 8.69 -13.86
C LEU A 91 5.91 8.12 -15.27
N CYS A 92 4.83 7.85 -16.00
CA CYS A 92 4.96 7.60 -17.44
C CYS A 92 5.39 8.91 -18.11
N PRO A 93 6.47 8.91 -18.91
CA PRO A 93 6.70 9.99 -19.85
C PRO A 93 5.52 10.06 -20.82
N GLU A 94 5.10 11.27 -21.18
CA GLU A 94 4.17 11.50 -22.29
C GLU A 94 4.78 11.07 -23.63
#